data_AF-A0A8D8DG66-F1
#
_entry.id   AF-A0A8D8DG66-F1
#
_cell.length_a   1.000
_cell.length_b   1.000
_cell.length_c   1.000
_cell.angle_alpha   90.00
_cell.angle_beta   90.00
_cell.angle_gamma   90.00
#
_symmetry.space_group_name_H-M   'P 1'
#
loop_
_entity.id
_entity.type
_entity.pdbx_description
1 polymer ?
#
loop_
_entity_poly.entity_id
_entity_poly.type
_entity_poly.pdbx_seq_one_letter_code
_entity_poly.pdbx_strand_id
1 'polypeptide(L)'
;MLLQIRKVSLFLRRAKHSKSHWSQVQKKQFARDRALENFDDFYGQVYGNRWKSIRVALLSEHKYMALVNQFGDCERTVAELEADGAINLREIYAAKKRSLSGLFE
;
A
#
# COMPACT_ATOMS: atom_id res chain seq x y z
N MET A 1 -70.67 -11.16 24.84
CA MET A 1 -69.40 -10.48 25.22
C MET A 1 -68.39 -10.77 24.10
N LEU A 2 -68.18 -9.84 23.17
CA LEU A 2 -67.32 -10.07 22.00
C LEU A 2 -65.87 -9.72 22.37
N LEU A 3 -65.00 -10.73 22.41
CA LEU A 3 -63.57 -10.57 22.67
C LEU A 3 -62.91 -9.89 21.47
N GLN A 4 -62.42 -8.66 21.65
CA GLN A 4 -61.62 -7.97 20.66
C GLN A 4 -60.25 -8.63 20.52
N ILE A 5 -60.00 -9.24 19.36
CA ILE A 5 -58.70 -9.81 19.01
C ILE A 5 -57.75 -8.65 18.66
N ARG A 6 -56.86 -8.31 19.59
CA ARG A 6 -55.80 -7.33 19.33
C ARG A 6 -54.81 -7.92 18.33
N LYS A 7 -54.70 -7.31 17.14
CA LYS A 7 -53.63 -7.62 16.19
C LYS A 7 -52.30 -7.17 16.79
N VAL A 8 -51.53 -8.11 17.32
CA VAL A 8 -50.16 -7.87 17.76
C VAL A 8 -49.27 -7.93 16.52
N SER A 9 -48.76 -6.79 16.06
CA SER A 9 -47.76 -6.77 14.99
C SER A 9 -46.42 -7.26 15.57
N LEU A 10 -46.02 -8.48 15.20
CA LEU A 10 -44.70 -9.00 15.54
C LEU A 10 -43.66 -8.27 14.66
N PHE A 11 -43.06 -7.20 15.19
CA PHE A 11 -41.87 -6.63 14.59
C PHE A 11 -40.71 -7.61 14.83
N LEU A 12 -40.30 -8.35 13.80
CA LEU A 12 -39.09 -9.16 13.83
C LEU A 12 -37.88 -8.23 13.95
N ARG A 13 -37.48 -7.91 15.18
CA ARG A 13 -36.29 -7.12 15.46
C ARG A 13 -35.09 -8.03 15.38
N ARG A 14 -34.39 -8.03 14.25
CA ARG A 14 -33.14 -8.79 14.09
C ARG A 14 -32.10 -8.27 15.08
N ALA A 15 -31.71 -9.08 16.05
CA ALA A 15 -30.67 -8.74 17.01
C ALA A 15 -29.33 -8.60 16.29
N LYS A 16 -28.56 -7.56 16.65
CA LYS A 16 -27.18 -7.43 16.17
C LYS A 16 -26.34 -8.55 16.78
N HIS A 17 -25.51 -9.18 15.95
CA HIS A 17 -24.54 -10.15 16.44
C HIS A 17 -23.53 -9.50 17.41
N SER A 18 -22.97 -10.30 18.31
CA SER A 18 -21.96 -9.88 19.29
C SER A 18 -20.75 -9.26 18.60
N LYS A 19 -19.99 -8.42 19.33
CA LYS A 19 -18.76 -7.79 18.79
C LYS A 19 -17.68 -8.82 18.39
N SER A 20 -17.73 -10.02 18.98
CA SER A 20 -16.85 -11.15 18.65
C SER A 20 -17.29 -11.94 17.43
N HIS A 21 -18.54 -11.74 16.95
CA HIS A 21 -19.04 -12.42 15.77
C HIS A 21 -18.31 -11.95 14.52
N TRP A 22 -18.00 -12.90 13.61
CA TRP A 22 -17.18 -12.66 12.42
C TRP A 22 -17.66 -11.47 11.57
N SER A 23 -19.00 -11.32 11.43
CA SER A 23 -19.59 -10.21 10.67
C SER A 23 -19.44 -8.83 11.31
N GLN A 24 -19.13 -8.75 12.61
CA GLN A 24 -18.82 -7.48 13.28
C GLN A 24 -17.32 -7.22 13.32
N VAL A 25 -16.51 -8.28 13.46
CA VAL A 25 -15.04 -8.18 13.41
C VAL A 25 -14.57 -7.67 12.05
N GLN A 26 -15.16 -8.15 10.95
CA GLN A 26 -14.83 -7.67 9.60
C GLN A 26 -15.19 -6.20 9.35
N LYS A 27 -16.14 -5.64 10.10
CA LYS A 27 -16.53 -4.22 9.97
C LYS A 27 -15.63 -3.27 10.74
N LYS A 28 -14.63 -3.80 11.47
CA LYS A 28 -13.73 -2.98 12.26
C LYS A 28 -12.75 -2.26 11.33
N GLN A 29 -12.91 -0.95 11.19
CA GLN A 29 -11.92 -0.10 10.54
C GLN A 29 -10.76 0.18 11.50
N PHE A 30 -9.56 -0.10 11.04
CA PHE A 30 -8.30 0.25 11.69
C PHE A 30 -7.77 1.58 11.14
N ALA A 31 -6.80 2.19 11.84
CA ALA A 31 -6.16 3.43 11.38
C ALA A 31 -5.52 3.28 9.98
N ARG A 32 -4.97 2.10 9.67
CA ARG A 32 -4.42 1.79 8.34
C ARG A 32 -5.48 1.82 7.23
N ASP A 33 -6.71 1.41 7.53
CA ASP A 33 -7.79 1.37 6.55
C ASP A 33 -8.24 2.79 6.21
N ARG A 34 -8.33 3.66 7.23
CA ARG A 34 -8.58 5.10 7.04
C ARG A 34 -7.45 5.80 6.30
N ALA A 35 -6.19 5.42 6.57
CA ALA A 35 -5.06 5.94 5.84
C ALA A 35 -5.11 5.54 4.35
N LEU A 36 -5.52 4.31 4.05
CA LEU A 36 -5.72 3.84 2.67
C LEU A 36 -6.87 4.57 1.97
N GLU A 37 -8.00 4.76 2.64
CA GLU A 37 -9.13 5.56 2.10
C GLU A 37 -8.66 6.98 1.76
N ASN A 38 -7.91 7.62 2.66
CA ASN A 38 -7.32 8.93 2.41
C ASN A 38 -6.36 8.90 1.20
N PHE A 39 -5.47 7.92 1.12
CA PHE A 39 -4.58 7.79 -0.04
C PHE A 39 -5.33 7.58 -1.35
N ASP A 40 -6.41 6.79 -1.34
CA ASP A 40 -7.24 6.54 -2.52
C ASP A 40 -7.92 7.83 -3.02
N ASP A 41 -8.40 8.70 -2.11
CA ASP A 41 -9.03 9.98 -2.47
C ASP A 41 -8.02 11.00 -3.02
N PHE A 42 -6.89 11.19 -2.34
CA PHE A 42 -5.89 12.20 -2.72
C PHE A 42 -5.05 11.77 -3.92
N TYR A 43 -4.46 10.58 -3.86
CA TYR A 43 -3.52 10.11 -4.89
C TYR A 43 -4.24 9.52 -6.11
N GLY A 44 -5.49 9.07 -5.95
CA GLY A 44 -6.34 8.69 -7.08
C GLY A 44 -6.55 9.83 -8.07
N GLN A 45 -6.78 11.06 -7.58
CA GLN A 45 -6.92 12.24 -8.43
C GLN A 45 -5.60 12.66 -9.09
N VAL A 46 -4.49 12.62 -8.34
CA VAL A 46 -3.17 13.09 -8.83
C VAL A 46 -2.58 12.14 -9.89
N TYR A 47 -2.64 10.82 -9.65
CA TYR A 47 -2.00 9.83 -10.51
C TYR A 47 -2.96 9.11 -11.46
N GLY A 48 -4.27 9.36 -11.34
CA GLY A 48 -5.30 8.78 -12.19
C GLY A 48 -5.16 7.26 -12.32
N ASN A 49 -5.07 6.77 -13.55
CA ASN A 49 -4.94 5.34 -13.83
C ASN A 49 -3.67 4.70 -13.25
N ARG A 50 -2.60 5.47 -13.02
CA ARG A 50 -1.34 4.97 -12.43
C ARG A 50 -1.44 4.76 -10.91
N TRP A 51 -2.44 5.34 -10.25
CA TRP A 51 -2.62 5.17 -8.81
C TRP A 51 -2.74 3.69 -8.42
N LYS A 52 -3.46 2.89 -9.21
CA LYS A 52 -3.65 1.46 -8.92
C LYS A 52 -2.32 0.70 -8.84
N SER A 53 -1.37 0.96 -9.76
CA SER A 53 -0.05 0.35 -9.70
C SER A 53 0.79 0.85 -8.53
N ILE A 54 0.70 2.15 -8.21
CA ILE A 54 1.41 2.74 -7.06
C ILE A 54 0.89 2.15 -5.75
N ARG A 55 -0.43 2.04 -5.60
CA ARG A 55 -1.09 1.45 -4.44
C ARG A 55 -0.68 0.00 -4.22
N VAL A 56 -0.58 -0.79 -5.29
CA VAL A 56 -0.05 -2.17 -5.20
C VAL A 56 1.40 -2.16 -4.73
N ALA A 57 2.23 -1.26 -5.26
CA ALA A 57 3.64 -1.15 -4.84
C ALA A 57 3.77 -0.74 -3.36
N LEU A 58 2.92 0.16 -2.86
CA LEU A 58 2.89 0.57 -1.44
C LEU A 58 2.46 -0.54 -0.48
N LEU A 59 1.67 -1.50 -0.96
CA LEU A 59 1.19 -2.65 -0.18
C LEU A 59 2.07 -3.89 -0.37
N SER A 60 3.10 -3.79 -1.21
CA SER A 60 4.07 -4.86 -1.47
C SER A 60 5.34 -4.66 -0.63
N GLU A 61 6.21 -5.66 -0.64
CA GLU A 61 7.51 -5.56 0.02
C GLU A 61 8.36 -4.42 -0.58
N HIS A 62 9.00 -3.63 0.29
CA HIS A 62 9.82 -2.51 -0.14
C HIS A 62 11.16 -3.00 -0.69
N LYS A 63 11.57 -2.45 -1.83
CA LYS A 63 12.91 -2.68 -2.37
C LYS A 63 13.93 -1.83 -1.62
N TYR A 64 14.85 -2.48 -0.92
CA TYR A 64 15.93 -1.82 -0.18
C TYR A 64 17.13 -1.50 -1.07
N MET A 65 17.94 -0.54 -0.62
CA MET A 65 19.19 -0.15 -1.26
C MET A 65 20.30 -0.12 -0.21
N ALA A 66 21.49 -0.59 -0.59
CA ALA A 66 22.68 -0.50 0.25
C ALA A 66 23.37 0.85 0.03
N LEU A 67 23.63 1.57 1.14
CA LEU A 67 24.51 2.74 1.13
C LEU A 67 25.89 2.31 1.63
N VAL A 68 26.89 2.36 0.76
CA VAL A 68 28.26 1.97 1.12
C VAL A 68 28.87 3.02 2.04
N ASN A 69 29.42 2.57 3.18
CA ASN A 69 30.09 3.44 4.13
C ASN A 69 31.45 3.91 3.60
N GLN A 70 31.61 5.22 3.44
CA GLN A 70 32.82 5.85 2.91
C GLN A 70 34.03 5.76 3.85
N PHE A 71 33.82 5.53 5.15
CA PHE A 71 34.90 5.41 6.13
C PHE A 71 35.42 3.96 6.26
N GLY A 72 34.83 3.02 5.53
CA GLY A 72 35.25 1.62 5.49
C GLY A 72 35.92 1.24 4.18
N ASP A 73 36.10 -0.07 3.97
CA ASP A 73 36.60 -0.63 2.72
C ASP A 73 35.50 -0.63 1.64
N CYS A 74 35.42 0.46 0.90
CA CYS A 74 34.40 0.68 -0.12
C CYS A 74 34.54 -0.29 -1.29
N GLU A 75 35.75 -0.50 -1.78
CA GLU A 75 36.01 -1.32 -2.97
C GLU A 75 35.63 -2.76 -2.72
N ARG A 76 36.05 -3.30 -1.56
CA ARG A 76 35.67 -4.65 -1.16
C ARG A 76 34.17 -4.79 -0.97
N THR A 77 33.53 -3.84 -0.26
CA THR A 77 32.08 -3.89 0.00
C THR A 77 31.29 -3.83 -1.31
N VAL A 78 31.71 -3.00 -2.27
CA VAL A 78 31.07 -2.91 -3.59
C VAL A 78 31.25 -4.22 -4.35
N ALA A 79 32.46 -4.77 -4.40
CA ALA A 79 32.73 -6.04 -5.09
C ALA A 79 31.92 -7.21 -4.51
N GLU A 80 31.78 -7.29 -3.17
CA GLU A 80 30.94 -8.30 -2.50
C GLU A 80 29.46 -8.11 -2.88
N LEU A 81 28.93 -6.88 -2.82
CA LEU A 81 27.55 -6.59 -3.20
C LEU A 81 27.27 -6.90 -4.68
N GLU A 82 28.19 -6.57 -5.57
CA GLU A 82 28.06 -6.85 -7.01
C GLU A 82 28.14 -8.36 -7.29
N ALA A 83 28.97 -9.10 -6.57
CA ALA A 83 29.02 -10.55 -6.65
C ALA A 83 27.70 -11.21 -6.19
N ASP A 84 27.03 -10.61 -5.21
CA ASP A 84 25.68 -11.02 -4.75
C ASP A 84 24.55 -10.56 -5.72
N GLY A 85 24.91 -9.88 -6.81
CA GLY A 85 23.97 -9.44 -7.85
C GLY A 85 23.37 -8.05 -7.63
N ALA A 86 23.88 -7.27 -6.68
CA ALA A 86 23.53 -5.86 -6.57
C ALA A 86 24.04 -5.07 -7.77
N ILE A 87 23.37 -3.96 -8.10
CA ILE A 87 23.73 -3.13 -9.23
C ILE A 87 23.94 -1.70 -8.76
N ASN A 88 25.01 -1.07 -9.22
CA ASN A 88 25.30 0.32 -8.92
C ASN A 88 24.34 1.27 -9.66
N LEU A 89 23.38 1.82 -8.93
CA LEU A 89 22.39 2.74 -9.49
C LEU A 89 23.01 4.00 -10.11
N ARG A 90 24.15 4.47 -9.59
CA ARG A 90 24.81 5.68 -10.09
C ARG A 90 25.22 5.54 -11.55
N GLU A 91 25.69 4.36 -11.93
CA GLU A 91 26.10 4.07 -13.31
C GLU A 91 24.91 4.05 -14.26
N ILE A 92 23.81 3.42 -13.85
CA ILE A 92 22.55 3.38 -14.61
C ILE A 92 22.04 4.81 -14.85
N TYR A 93 22.00 5.63 -13.80
CA TYR A 93 21.56 7.03 -13.92
C TYR A 93 22.48 7.85 -14.81
N ALA A 94 23.80 7.68 -14.70
CA ALA A 94 24.77 8.38 -15.54
C ALA A 94 24.61 8.00 -17.02
N ALA A 95 24.47 6.71 -17.31
CA ALA A 95 24.21 6.22 -18.66
C ALA A 95 22.90 6.81 -19.22
N LYS A 96 21.82 6.79 -18.43
CA LYS A 96 20.54 7.37 -18.85
C LYS A 96 20.64 8.88 -19.09
N LYS A 97 21.33 9.62 -18.21
CA LYS A 97 21.54 11.06 -18.35
C LYS A 97 22.26 11.40 -19.65
N ARG A 98 23.33 10.66 -20.00
CA ARG A 98 24.04 10.84 -21.28
C ARG A 98 23.13 10.60 -22.49
N SER A 99 22.30 9.55 -22.44
CA SER A 99 21.36 9.26 -23.53
C SER A 99 20.32 10.37 -23.74
N LEU A 100 19.89 11.02 -22.65
CA LEU A 100 18.94 12.14 -22.73
C LEU A 100 19.60 13.42 -23.21
N SER A 101 20.84 13.72 -22.81
CA SER A 101 21.54 14.93 -23.27
C SER A 101 21.89 14.87 -24.75
N GLY A 102 22.24 13.68 -25.28
CA GLY A 102 22.53 13.50 -26.71
C GLY A 102 21.28 13.45 -27.62
N LEU A 103 20.07 13.58 -27.07
CA LEU A 103 18.81 13.70 -27.82
C LEU A 103 18.42 15.16 -28.09
N PHE A 104 19.16 16.13 -27.52
CA PHE A 104 18.92 17.57 -27.67
C PHE A 104 20.05 18.31 -28.42
N GLU A 105 20.95 17.56 -29.06
CA GLU A 105 21.87 18.04 -30.12
C GLU A 105 21.40 17.46 -31.46
#